data_AF-V9DIL7-F1
#
_entry.id   AF-V9DIL7-F1
#
_cell.length_a   1.000
_cell.length_b   1.000
_cell.length_c   1.000
_cell.angle_alpha   90.00
_cell.angle_beta   90.00
_cell.angle_gamma   90.00
#
_symmetry.space_group_name_H-M   'P 1'
#
loop_
_entity.id
_entity.type
_entity.pdbx_description
1 polymer ?
#
loop_
_entity_poly.entity_id
_entity_poly.type
_entity_poly.pdbx_seq_one_letter_code
_entity_poly.pdbx_strand_id
1 'polypeptide(L)'
;MADNNPGNFANRPKEEVREIARKGGQSNSSSTGDTDTSTSSSTSTGSSGNTNPGNFANRPKEEVQEIASKGGQASHNSGFASMDPDKQREIASKGGQASSGSFEPGSERAAEAGRKGGQASGGGSS
;
A
#
# COMPACT_ATOMS: atom_id res chain seq x y z
N MET A 1 -17.05 27.58 7.98
CA MET A 1 -17.12 26.87 9.27
C MET A 1 -16.80 25.40 9.03
N ALA A 2 -15.52 25.03 9.00
CA ALA A 2 -15.08 23.62 8.90
C ALA A 2 -13.92 23.31 9.88
N ASP A 3 -13.66 24.24 10.81
CA ASP A 3 -12.37 24.31 11.51
C ASP A 3 -12.40 23.60 12.88
N ASN A 4 -13.53 23.02 13.27
CA ASN A 4 -13.71 22.39 14.59
C ASN A 4 -13.80 20.85 14.53
N ASN A 5 -13.41 20.21 13.43
CA ASN A 5 -13.37 18.75 13.37
C ASN A 5 -12.11 18.24 14.12
N PRO A 6 -12.25 17.60 15.30
CA PRO A 6 -11.11 17.13 16.09
C PRO A 6 -10.34 16.00 15.42
N GLY A 7 -10.93 15.33 14.43
CA GLY A 7 -10.25 14.31 13.62
C GLY A 7 -9.34 14.87 12.52
N ASN A 8 -9.39 16.18 12.25
CA ASN A 8 -8.55 16.78 11.21
C ASN A 8 -7.12 16.99 11.73
N PHE A 9 -6.13 16.44 11.02
CA PHE A 9 -4.71 16.60 11.36
C PHE A 9 -4.27 18.08 11.39
N ALA A 10 -4.93 18.96 10.62
CA ALA A 10 -4.65 20.40 10.64
C ALA A 10 -4.98 21.06 11.99
N ASN A 11 -5.86 20.44 12.78
CA ASN A 11 -6.34 20.96 14.07
C ASN A 11 -5.66 20.30 15.28
N ARG A 12 -4.71 19.39 15.05
CA ARG A 12 -4.04 18.65 16.13
C ARG A 12 -2.66 19.22 16.45
N PRO A 13 -2.24 19.20 17.72
CA PRO A 13 -0.89 19.61 18.09
C PRO A 13 0.13 18.72 17.37
N LYS A 14 1.22 19.33 16.90
CA LYS A 14 2.27 18.65 16.11
C LYS A 14 2.86 17.45 16.84
N GLU A 15 2.88 17.48 18.17
CA GLU A 15 3.39 16.42 19.01
C GLU A 15 2.54 15.14 18.92
N GLU A 16 1.21 15.28 18.97
CA GLU A 16 0.27 14.17 18.87
C GLU A 16 0.28 13.54 17.47
N VAL A 17 0.40 14.37 16.42
CA VAL A 17 0.56 13.88 15.03
C VAL A 17 1.86 13.08 14.88
N ARG A 18 2.95 13.54 15.51
CA ARG A 18 4.24 12.86 15.49
C ARG A 18 4.20 11.54 16.25
N GLU A 19 3.48 11.48 17.36
CA GLU A 19 3.29 10.26 18.14
C GLU A 19 2.47 9.21 17.37
N ILE A 20 1.40 9.62 16.69
CA ILE A 20 0.60 8.73 15.83
C ILE A 20 1.42 8.21 14.65
N ALA A 21 2.22 9.06 14.01
CA ALA A 21 3.11 8.65 12.94
C ALA A 21 4.17 7.64 13.42
N ARG A 22 4.73 7.85 14.61
CA ARG A 22 5.65 6.89 15.25
C ARG A 22 4.96 5.56 15.52
N LYS A 23 3.76 5.57 16.12
CA LYS A 23 3.00 4.36 16.45
C LYS A 23 2.55 3.59 15.21
N GLY A 24 2.21 4.30 14.14
CA GLY A 24 1.87 3.70 12.85
C GLY A 24 3.05 3.06 12.11
N GLY A 25 4.30 3.42 12.46
CA GLY A 25 5.52 2.85 11.89
C GLY A 25 6.11 1.66 12.66
N GLN A 26 5.56 1.29 13.82
CA GLN A 26 6.07 0.16 14.62
C GLN A 26 5.52 -1.18 14.12
N SER A 27 5.92 -1.56 12.92
CA SER A 27 5.94 -2.96 12.53
C SER A 27 7.19 -3.60 13.14
N ASN A 28 6.95 -4.49 14.09
CA ASN A 28 7.88 -5.31 14.87
C ASN A 28 9.12 -5.79 14.07
N SER A 29 10.22 -5.04 14.11
CA SER A 29 11.54 -5.56 13.78
C SER A 29 12.20 -6.05 15.06
N SER A 30 11.97 -7.34 15.36
CA SER A 30 12.74 -8.07 16.36
C SER A 30 14.21 -8.08 15.95
N SER A 31 14.94 -7.10 16.46
CA SER A 31 16.38 -7.19 16.68
C SER A 31 16.60 -8.26 17.75
N THR A 32 17.19 -9.38 17.36
CA THR A 32 17.81 -10.31 18.31
C THR A 32 19.19 -10.66 17.77
N GLY A 33 20.17 -9.93 18.30
CA GLY A 33 21.53 -10.44 18.39
C GLY A 33 21.58 -11.59 19.39
N ASP A 34 22.47 -12.54 19.10
CA ASP A 34 23.07 -13.56 19.96
C ASP A 34 22.80 -13.48 21.47
N THR A 35 22.13 -14.51 22.01
CA THR A 35 22.53 -15.20 23.26
C THR A 35 21.82 -16.55 23.37
N ASP A 36 22.60 -17.60 23.60
CA ASP A 36 22.17 -18.97 23.92
C ASP A 36 21.12 -19.02 25.04
N THR A 37 19.91 -19.51 24.73
CA THR A 37 19.00 -20.11 25.72
C THR A 37 18.15 -21.13 24.99
N SER A 38 18.53 -22.39 25.12
CA SER A 38 17.78 -23.54 24.64
C SER A 38 16.40 -23.55 25.31
N THR A 39 15.31 -23.29 24.57
CA THR A 39 13.97 -23.77 24.95
C THR A 39 13.08 -23.89 23.70
N SER A 40 12.97 -25.13 23.23
CA SER A 40 11.94 -25.70 22.35
C SER A 40 11.66 -25.02 21.01
N SER A 41 12.33 -25.55 19.99
CA SER A 41 11.76 -25.76 18.66
C SER A 41 10.42 -26.51 18.77
N SER A 42 9.30 -25.80 18.65
CA SER A 42 8.03 -26.42 18.31
C SER A 42 7.71 -26.12 16.86
N THR A 43 8.14 -27.05 16.00
CA THR A 43 7.46 -27.33 14.74
C THR A 43 5.97 -27.50 15.02
N SER A 44 5.12 -26.64 14.46
CA SER A 44 3.68 -26.92 14.38
C SER A 44 3.22 -26.86 12.93
N THR A 45 3.70 -27.82 12.15
CA THR A 45 2.88 -28.49 11.14
C THR A 45 1.67 -29.10 11.85
N GLY A 46 0.49 -28.50 11.69
CA GLY A 46 -0.74 -29.08 12.21
C GLY A 46 -1.82 -28.05 12.53
N SER A 47 -2.82 -27.98 11.64
CA SER A 47 -4.22 -27.70 11.93
C SER A 47 -4.55 -27.38 13.40
N SER A 48 -4.70 -26.09 13.73
CA SER A 48 -5.45 -25.68 14.90
C SER A 48 -6.35 -24.55 14.46
N GLY A 49 -7.63 -24.87 14.29
CA GLY A 49 -8.64 -23.98 13.74
C GLY A 49 -8.62 -22.61 14.41
N ASN A 50 -8.07 -21.63 13.72
CA ASN A 50 -8.21 -20.24 14.08
C ASN A 50 -9.70 -19.92 13.83
N THR A 51 -10.57 -20.11 14.82
CA THR A 51 -12.04 -19.91 14.71
C THR A 51 -12.40 -18.43 14.62
N ASN A 52 -11.53 -17.60 14.04
CA ASN A 52 -11.87 -16.22 13.73
C ASN A 52 -12.96 -16.25 12.65
N PRO A 53 -14.21 -15.87 12.97
CA PRO A 53 -15.33 -15.95 12.04
C PRO A 53 -15.14 -15.05 10.81
N GLY A 54 -14.21 -14.08 10.87
CA GLY A 54 -13.89 -13.20 9.76
C GLY A 54 -12.89 -13.76 8.74
N ASN A 55 -12.24 -14.91 9.00
CA ASN A 55 -11.25 -15.44 8.07
C ASN A 55 -11.92 -16.17 6.89
N PHE A 56 -11.45 -15.93 5.66
CA PHE A 56 -11.98 -16.58 4.45
C PHE A 56 -11.88 -18.11 4.50
N ALA A 57 -10.90 -18.67 5.21
CA ALA A 57 -10.78 -20.11 5.41
C ALA A 57 -11.94 -20.74 6.21
N ASN A 58 -12.67 -19.92 6.97
CA ASN A 58 -13.82 -20.33 7.78
C ASN A 58 -15.17 -20.00 7.13
N ARG A 59 -15.18 -19.57 5.86
CA ARG A 59 -16.40 -19.17 5.13
C ARG A 59 -16.76 -20.21 4.07
N PRO A 60 -18.06 -20.40 3.77
CA PRO A 60 -18.50 -21.26 2.67
C PRO A 60 -17.94 -20.75 1.34
N LYS A 61 -17.58 -21.67 0.44
CA LYS A 61 -16.92 -21.34 -0.84
C LYS A 61 -17.80 -20.45 -1.71
N GLU A 62 -19.11 -20.66 -1.65
CA GLU A 62 -20.12 -19.89 -2.37
C GLU A 62 -20.08 -18.41 -1.97
N GLU A 63 -19.99 -18.12 -0.67
CA GLU A 63 -19.92 -16.75 -0.14
C GLU A 63 -18.58 -16.08 -0.50
N VAL A 64 -17.48 -16.84 -0.41
CA VAL A 64 -16.16 -16.34 -0.84
C VAL A 64 -16.15 -16.02 -2.33
N GLN A 65 -16.75 -16.87 -3.15
CA GLN A 65 -16.87 -16.67 -4.59
C GLN A 65 -17.74 -15.45 -4.91
N GLU A 66 -18.86 -15.26 -4.20
CA GLU A 66 -19.72 -14.10 -4.36
C GLU A 66 -18.99 -12.79 -3.99
N ILE A 67 -18.20 -12.80 -2.92
CA ILE A 67 -17.40 -11.64 -2.50
C ILE A 67 -16.30 -11.31 -3.49
N ALA A 68 -15.57 -12.33 -3.98
CA ALA A 68 -14.56 -12.13 -5.01
C ALA A 68 -15.20 -11.59 -6.30
N SER A 69 -16.35 -12.13 -6.67
CA SER A 69 -17.13 -11.67 -7.83
C SER A 69 -17.57 -10.22 -7.65
N LYS A 70 -18.18 -9.86 -6.51
CA LYS A 70 -18.58 -8.48 -6.19
C LYS A 70 -17.40 -7.51 -6.16
N GLY A 71 -16.24 -7.93 -5.63
CA GLY A 71 -15.02 -7.14 -5.63
C GLY A 71 -14.46 -6.88 -7.04
N GLY A 72 -14.57 -7.84 -7.95
CA GLY A 72 -14.16 -7.67 -9.36
C GLY A 72 -15.18 -6.92 -10.22
N GLN A 73 -16.47 -7.05 -9.92
CA GLN A 73 -17.57 -6.45 -10.69
C GLN A 73 -17.64 -4.92 -10.57
N ALA A 74 -17.16 -4.33 -9.48
CA ALA A 74 -17.09 -2.87 -9.33
C ALA A 74 -16.21 -2.17 -10.40
N SER A 75 -15.38 -2.93 -11.14
CA SER A 75 -14.44 -2.40 -12.12
C SER A 75 -14.93 -2.42 -13.58
N HIS A 76 -15.95 -3.20 -13.95
CA HIS A 76 -16.22 -3.46 -15.38
C HIS A 76 -16.90 -2.28 -16.12
N ASN A 77 -17.72 -1.48 -15.45
CA ASN A 77 -18.47 -0.38 -16.09
C ASN A 77 -18.11 1.03 -15.56
N SER A 78 -17.13 1.14 -14.67
CA SER A 78 -16.85 2.40 -13.95
C SER A 78 -15.36 2.74 -13.82
N GLY A 79 -14.49 1.93 -14.42
CA GLY A 79 -13.04 2.14 -14.39
C GLY A 79 -12.57 3.15 -15.43
N PHE A 80 -11.30 3.57 -15.30
CA PHE A 80 -10.65 4.49 -16.25
C PHE A 80 -10.75 3.98 -17.70
N ALA A 81 -10.62 2.68 -17.92
CA ALA A 81 -10.72 2.04 -19.24
C ALA A 81 -12.13 2.13 -19.86
N SER A 82 -13.18 2.22 -19.05
CA SER A 82 -14.58 2.29 -19.51
C SER A 82 -15.07 3.73 -19.68
N MET A 83 -14.21 4.73 -19.43
CA MET A 83 -14.53 6.15 -19.58
C MET A 83 -14.41 6.60 -21.05
N ASP A 84 -15.04 7.72 -21.41
CA ASP A 84 -14.85 8.36 -22.72
C ASP A 84 -13.35 8.63 -23.00
N PRO A 85 -12.83 8.29 -24.20
CA PRO A 85 -11.41 8.46 -24.53
C PRO A 85 -10.91 9.90 -24.39
N ASP A 86 -11.74 10.91 -24.66
CA ASP A 86 -11.33 12.32 -24.53
C ASP A 86 -11.17 12.69 -23.06
N LYS A 87 -12.06 12.19 -22.21
CA LYS A 87 -11.98 12.37 -20.77
C LYS A 87 -10.80 11.61 -20.15
N GLN A 88 -10.48 10.42 -20.66
CA GLN A 88 -9.26 9.69 -20.29
C GLN A 88 -8.00 10.51 -20.61
N ARG A 89 -7.92 11.09 -21.83
CA ARG A 89 -6.81 11.93 -22.25
C ARG A 89 -6.66 13.18 -21.40
N GLU A 90 -7.77 13.82 -21.05
CA GLU A 90 -7.75 15.00 -20.18
C GLU A 90 -7.20 14.66 -18.78
N ILE A 91 -7.66 13.56 -18.18
CA ILE A 91 -7.19 13.10 -16.87
C ILE A 91 -5.71 12.69 -16.94
N ALA A 92 -5.29 11.98 -17.99
CA ALA A 92 -3.90 11.59 -18.19
C ALA A 92 -2.99 12.82 -18.38
N SER A 93 -3.43 13.81 -19.18
CA SER A 93 -2.73 15.07 -19.39
C SER A 93 -2.58 15.86 -18.09
N LYS A 94 -3.67 16.03 -17.33
CA LYS A 94 -3.65 16.65 -15.99
C LYS A 94 -2.72 15.91 -15.03
N GLY A 95 -2.72 14.58 -15.05
CA GLY A 95 -1.79 13.76 -14.26
C GLY A 95 -0.33 13.96 -14.66
N GLY A 96 -0.04 14.08 -15.97
CA GLY A 96 1.29 14.37 -16.49
C GLY A 96 1.79 15.77 -16.14
N GLN A 97 0.90 16.78 -16.18
CA GLN A 97 1.19 18.16 -15.80
C GLN A 97 1.34 18.37 -14.28
N ALA A 98 0.59 17.62 -13.48
CA ALA A 98 0.67 17.65 -12.02
C ALA A 98 1.86 16.85 -11.49
N SER A 99 2.24 15.78 -12.19
CA SER A 99 3.59 15.24 -12.11
C SER A 99 4.56 16.30 -12.63
N SER A 100 5.83 16.28 -12.26
CA SER A 100 6.85 17.15 -12.88
C SER A 100 7.14 16.74 -14.34
N GLY A 101 6.13 16.24 -15.06
CA GLY A 101 6.19 15.23 -16.09
C GLY A 101 6.29 15.82 -17.50
N SER A 102 7.50 16.25 -17.84
CA SER A 102 8.21 15.78 -19.02
C SER A 102 9.68 16.07 -18.76
N PHE A 103 10.53 15.06 -18.89
CA PHE A 103 11.97 15.29 -18.84
C PHE A 103 12.45 15.52 -20.26
N GLU A 104 13.13 16.65 -20.51
CA GLU A 104 13.85 16.78 -21.76
C GLU A 104 14.92 15.69 -21.82
N PRO A 105 15.07 14.98 -22.95
CA PRO A 105 16.13 14.00 -23.13
C PRO A 105 17.49 14.64 -22.82
N GLY A 106 18.23 14.06 -21.87
CA GLY A 106 19.54 14.57 -21.44
C GLY A 106 19.50 15.65 -20.36
N SER A 107 18.33 16.09 -19.89
CA SER A 107 18.25 16.99 -18.73
C SER A 107 18.75 16.32 -17.45
N GLU A 108 19.37 17.10 -16.56
CA GLU A 108 19.86 16.61 -15.26
C GLU A 108 18.75 15.92 -14.44
N ARG A 109 17.54 16.47 -14.53
CA ARG A 109 16.36 15.92 -13.87
C ARG A 109 15.97 14.54 -14.41
N ALA A 110 16.11 14.32 -15.72
CA ALA A 110 15.93 13.01 -16.36
C ALA A 110 16.98 12.02 -15.85
N ALA A 111 18.24 12.45 -15.80
CA ALA A 111 19.37 11.64 -15.37
C ALA A 111 19.24 11.24 -13.89
N GLU A 112 18.85 12.18 -13.03
CA GLU A 112 18.60 11.93 -11.62
C GLU A 112 17.42 10.98 -11.40
N ALA A 113 16.30 11.19 -12.12
CA ALA A 113 15.14 10.30 -12.06
C ALA A 113 15.49 8.87 -12.55
N GLY A 114 16.24 8.75 -13.65
CA GLY A 114 16.72 7.47 -14.17
C GLY A 114 17.68 6.75 -13.21
N ARG A 115 18.63 7.49 -12.62
CA ARG A 115 19.56 6.95 -11.61
C ARG A 115 18.81 6.46 -10.37
N LYS A 116 17.88 7.25 -9.84
CA LYS A 116 17.06 6.88 -8.67
C LYS A 116 16.16 5.69 -8.98
N GLY A 117 15.58 5.65 -10.18
CA GLY A 117 14.79 4.51 -10.68
C GLY A 117 15.63 3.24 -10.76
N GLY A 118 16.83 3.31 -11.34
CA GLY A 118 17.76 2.19 -11.44
C GLY A 118 18.26 1.67 -10.10
N GLN A 119 18.43 2.57 -9.11
CA GLN A 119 18.77 2.21 -7.74
C GLN A 119 17.60 1.50 -7.03
N ALA A 120 16.36 1.96 -7.24
CA ALA A 120 15.16 1.35 -6.68
C ALA A 120 14.84 -0.01 -7.32
N SER A 121 15.16 -0.17 -8.60
CA SER A 121 14.99 -1.42 -9.35
C SER A 121 16.18 -2.36 -9.21
N GLY A 122 17.04 -2.17 -8.19
CA GLY A 122 18.27 -2.91 -7.95
C GLY A 122 18.20 -4.32 -8.50
N GLY A 123 18.82 -4.49 -9.68
CA GLY A 123 18.94 -5.79 -10.31
C GLY A 123 19.59 -6.72 -9.30
N GLY A 124 18.87 -7.77 -8.93
CA GLY A 124 19.45 -8.90 -8.25
C GLY A 124 20.60 -9.41 -9.10
N SER A 125 21.82 -9.05 -8.72
CA SER A 125 23.03 -9.67 -9.21
C SER A 125 22.92 -11.16 -8.88
N SER A 126 22.97 -11.98 -9.93
CA SER A 126 23.25 -13.41 -9.85
C SER A 126 24.68 -13.64 -9.38
#